data_AF-A0AAW0HKJ0-F1
#
_entry.id   AF-A0AAW0HKJ0-F1
#
_cell.length_a   1.000
_cell.length_b   1.000
_cell.length_c   1.000
_cell.angle_alpha   90.00
_cell.angle_beta   90.00
_cell.angle_gamma   90.00
#
_symmetry.space_group_name_H-M   'P 1'
#
loop_
_entity.id
_entity.type
_entity.pdbx_description
1 polymer ?
#
loop_
_entity_poly.entity_id
_entity_poly.type
_entity_poly.pdbx_seq_one_letter_code
_entity_poly.pdbx_strand_id
1 'polypeptide(L)'
;MVSRTVGNMDDSLIVGNASAEGPEGKGTKSTVVISVDIVMNHHLQETNFTKEASKKYIKDYMKSLKGKLEKQKPERVKPFMTGAAEQIKHILANFNNYQFFY
;
A
#
# COMPACT_ATOMS: atom_id res chain seq x y z
N MET A 1 15.61 -4.00 -3.49
CA MET A 1 15.34 -3.77 -2.06
C MET A 1 16.38 -2.78 -1.57
N VAL A 2 15.99 -1.75 -0.83
CA VAL A 2 16.87 -0.69 -0.32
C VAL A 2 16.79 -0.70 1.20
N SER A 3 17.94 -0.64 1.85
CA SER A 3 18.04 -0.48 3.30
C SER A 3 18.24 1.00 3.61
N ARG A 4 17.37 1.60 4.43
CA ARG A 4 17.61 2.94 5.01
C ARG A 4 17.62 2.84 6.53
N THR A 5 18.57 3.54 7.13
CA THR A 5 18.60 3.75 8.57
C THR A 5 17.64 4.88 8.91
N VAL A 6 16.53 4.55 9.57
CA VAL A 6 15.61 5.55 10.13
C VAL A 6 16.02 5.75 11.58
N GLY A 7 16.58 6.93 11.86
CA GLY A 7 17.12 7.24 13.18
C GLY A 7 17.74 8.62 13.26
N ASN A 8 16.89 9.66 13.11
CA ASN A 8 17.05 10.97 13.75
C ASN A 8 15.77 11.81 13.51
N MET A 9 14.63 11.36 14.01
CA MET A 9 13.48 12.25 14.20
C MET A 9 13.15 12.23 15.68
N ASP A 10 13.21 13.41 16.27
CA ASP A 10 12.91 13.70 17.66
C ASP A 10 11.51 13.13 17.96
N ASP A 11 11.46 12.07 18.77
CA ASP A 11 10.21 11.42 19.19
C ASP A 11 9.29 12.41 19.93
N SER A 12 9.81 13.59 20.32
CA SER A 12 9.02 14.72 20.82
C SER A 12 8.01 15.29 19.83
N LEU A 13 8.17 15.06 18.52
CA LEU A 13 7.23 15.56 17.49
C LEU A 13 6.08 14.59 17.16
N ILE A 14 6.17 13.31 17.57
CA ILE A 14 5.09 12.31 17.38
C ILE A 14 4.29 12.06 18.67
N VAL A 15 4.78 12.51 19.83
CA VAL A 15 4.07 12.35 21.10
C VAL A 15 3.14 13.53 21.37
N GLY A 16 1.96 13.48 20.76
CA GLY A 16 0.79 14.21 21.22
C GLY A 16 0.21 13.61 22.51
N ASN A 17 0.99 13.59 23.61
CA ASN A 17 0.48 13.60 25.00
C ASN A 17 1.67 13.71 25.98
N ALA A 18 1.95 14.92 26.50
CA ALA A 18 2.94 15.12 27.55
C ALA A 18 2.25 15.02 28.92
N SER A 19 2.40 13.87 29.59
CA SER A 19 2.21 13.79 31.05
C SER A 19 2.86 12.52 31.63
N ALA A 20 4.13 12.62 32.02
CA ALA A 20 4.70 12.12 33.28
C ALA A 20 6.25 12.19 33.24
N GLU A 21 6.84 12.75 34.30
CA GLU A 21 8.28 12.99 34.53
C GLU A 21 9.13 11.69 34.61
N GLY A 22 10.45 11.80 34.33
CA GLY A 22 11.45 10.75 34.02
C GLY A 22 11.96 9.82 35.16
N PRO A 23 13.21 9.25 35.15
CA PRO A 23 14.40 9.56 34.34
C PRO A 23 15.10 8.37 33.60
N GLU A 24 15.96 8.75 32.64
CA GLU A 24 17.16 8.09 32.02
C GLU A 24 17.25 6.56 31.81
N GLY A 25 17.46 6.13 30.55
CA GLY A 25 18.00 4.79 30.28
C GLY A 25 18.06 4.31 28.82
N LYS A 26 19.26 4.40 28.22
CA LYS A 26 19.84 3.49 27.21
C LYS A 26 19.19 3.32 25.83
N GLY A 27 19.93 3.86 24.85
CA GLY A 27 20.24 3.17 23.59
C GLY A 27 19.23 3.41 22.47
N THR A 28 19.46 4.47 21.69
CA THR A 28 18.75 4.72 20.43
C THR A 28 18.97 3.54 19.48
N LYS A 29 17.99 2.64 19.40
CA LYS A 29 17.99 1.56 18.42
C LYS A 29 17.72 2.18 17.06
N SER A 30 18.80 2.49 16.33
CA SER A 30 18.76 2.74 14.90
C SER A 30 17.99 1.61 14.23
N THR A 31 16.80 1.91 13.69
CA THR A 31 15.99 0.91 13.01
C THR A 31 16.36 0.92 11.54
N VAL A 32 16.99 -0.16 11.09
CA VAL A 32 17.24 -0.37 9.66
C VAL A 32 15.94 -0.89 9.04
N VAL A 33 15.31 -0.07 8.20
CA VAL A 33 14.13 -0.46 7.43
C VAL A 33 14.59 -0.90 6.05
N ILE A 34 14.36 -2.17 5.73
CA ILE A 34 14.63 -2.74 4.40
C ILE A 34 13.29 -2.86 3.67
N SER A 35 13.12 -2.10 2.59
CA SER A 35 11.88 -2.12 1.81
C SER A 35 12.15 -1.92 0.32
N VAL A 36 11.10 -1.96 -0.51
CA VAL A 36 11.21 -1.65 -1.94
C VAL A 36 11.33 -0.13 -2.10
N ASP A 37 12.27 0.31 -2.94
CA ASP A 37 12.55 1.75 -3.14
C ASP A 37 11.29 2.56 -3.50
N ILE A 38 10.42 2.02 -4.38
CA ILE A 38 9.16 2.67 -4.76
C ILE A 38 8.19 2.80 -3.58
N VAL A 39 8.15 1.82 -2.66
CA VAL A 39 7.29 1.86 -1.48
C VAL A 39 7.76 2.97 -0.55
N MET A 40 9.08 3.11 -0.38
CA MET A 40 9.67 4.14 0.47
C MET A 40 9.53 5.55 -0.12
N ASN A 41 9.79 5.71 -1.43
CA ASN A 41 9.83 7.02 -2.08
C ASN A 41 8.44 7.59 -2.38
N HIS A 42 7.44 6.74 -2.59
CA HIS A 42 6.06 7.17 -2.83
C HIS A 42 5.17 7.05 -1.59
N HIS A 43 5.75 6.73 -0.43
CA HIS A 43 5.04 6.57 0.84
C HIS A 43 3.86 5.58 0.77
N LEU A 44 4.04 4.49 0.01
CA LEU A 44 2.99 3.51 -0.21
C LEU A 44 2.67 2.77 1.09
N GLN A 45 1.38 2.65 1.40
CA GLN A 45 0.92 2.00 2.63
C GLN A 45 0.41 0.60 2.33
N GLU A 46 0.97 -0.40 3.01
CA GLU A 46 0.48 -1.78 2.91
C GLU A 46 -0.93 -1.88 3.53
N THR A 47 -1.83 -2.60 2.86
CA THR A 47 -3.18 -2.86 3.35
C THR A 47 -3.43 -4.36 3.55
N ASN A 48 -4.02 -4.69 4.68
CA ASN A 48 -4.35 -6.06 5.07
C ASN A 48 -5.77 -6.42 4.62
N PHE A 49 -5.99 -6.51 3.31
CA PHE A 49 -7.29 -6.95 2.81
C PHE A 49 -7.54 -8.44 3.11
N THR A 50 -8.78 -8.76 3.48
CA THR A 50 -9.27 -10.12 3.27
C THR A 50 -9.50 -10.35 1.78
N LYS A 51 -9.41 -11.61 1.34
CA LYS A 51 -9.67 -11.99 -0.05
C LYS A 51 -11.05 -11.53 -0.55
N GLU A 52 -12.06 -11.55 0.32
CA GLU A 52 -13.41 -11.09 0.01
C GLU A 52 -13.49 -9.56 -0.12
N ALA A 53 -12.87 -8.83 0.81
CA ALA A 53 -12.81 -7.37 0.74
C ALA A 53 -12.08 -6.89 -0.52
N SER A 54 -10.95 -7.53 -0.86
CA SER A 54 -10.20 -7.24 -2.08
C SER A 54 -11.03 -7.51 -3.34
N LYS A 55 -11.75 -8.64 -3.41
CA LYS A 55 -12.62 -8.96 -4.54
C LYS A 55 -13.73 -7.91 -4.73
N LYS A 56 -14.33 -7.44 -3.63
CA LYS A 56 -15.34 -6.37 -3.68
C LYS A 56 -14.72 -5.06 -4.16
N TYR A 57 -13.59 -4.64 -3.55
CA TYR A 57 -12.88 -3.42 -3.91
C TYR A 57 -12.50 -3.40 -5.39
N ILE A 58 -11.89 -4.47 -5.90
CA ILE A 58 -11.48 -4.59 -7.30
C ILE A 58 -12.69 -4.47 -8.22
N LYS A 59 -13.83 -5.09 -7.88
CA LYS A 59 -15.05 -5.01 -8.70
C LYS A 59 -15.56 -3.56 -8.81
N ASP A 60 -15.61 -2.84 -7.70
CA ASP A 60 -16.07 -1.45 -7.66
C ASP A 60 -15.09 -0.53 -8.40
N TYR A 61 -13.78 -0.76 -8.25
CA TYR A 61 -12.73 -0.04 -8.95
C TYR A 61 -12.80 -0.26 -10.47
N MET A 62 -12.98 -1.50 -10.93
CA MET A 62 -13.16 -1.84 -12.34
C MET A 62 -14.37 -1.14 -12.96
N LYS A 63 -15.48 -1.04 -12.22
CA LYS A 63 -16.67 -0.29 -12.68
C LYS A 63 -16.37 1.20 -12.85
N SER A 64 -15.65 1.81 -11.90
CA SER A 64 -15.22 3.20 -11.98
C SER A 64 -14.29 3.45 -13.18
N LEU A 65 -13.30 2.58 -13.37
CA LEU A 65 -12.39 2.64 -14.52
C LEU A 65 -13.13 2.48 -15.85
N LYS A 66 -14.10 1.55 -15.94
CA LYS A 66 -14.93 1.40 -17.14
C LYS A 66 -15.57 2.72 -17.55
N GLY A 67 -16.25 3.37 -16.59
CA GLY A 67 -16.94 4.64 -16.84
C GLY A 67 -16.00 5.76 -17.24
N LYS A 68 -14.75 5.76 -16.74
CA LYS A 68 -13.71 6.71 -17.17
C LYS A 68 -13.20 6.39 -18.58
N LEU A 69 -12.91 5.12 -18.89
CA LEU A 69 -12.46 4.70 -20.21
C LEU A 69 -13.54 4.94 -21.28
N GLU A 70 -14.81 4.65 -21.00
CA GLU A 70 -15.92 4.90 -21.93
C GLU A 70 -16.01 6.38 -22.34
N LYS A 71 -15.68 7.30 -21.43
CA LYS A 71 -15.69 8.75 -21.69
C LYS A 71 -14.44 9.25 -22.43
N GLN A 72 -13.28 8.69 -22.13
CA GLN A 72 -11.99 9.24 -22.59
C GLN A 72 -11.38 8.46 -23.76
N LYS A 73 -11.52 7.14 -23.76
CA LYS A 73 -10.89 6.18 -24.69
C LYS A 73 -11.78 4.94 -24.86
N PRO A 74 -12.99 5.09 -25.44
CA PRO A 74 -13.98 4.01 -25.53
C PRO A 74 -13.45 2.75 -26.23
N GLU A 75 -12.56 2.91 -27.19
CA GLU A 75 -11.89 1.82 -27.91
C GLU A 75 -11.05 0.92 -26.99
N ARG A 76 -10.56 1.45 -25.85
CA ARG A 76 -9.77 0.68 -24.88
C ARG A 76 -10.61 -0.12 -23.89
N VAL A 77 -11.92 0.11 -23.81
CA VAL A 77 -12.79 -0.51 -22.79
C VAL A 77 -12.78 -2.02 -22.90
N LYS A 78 -13.05 -2.56 -24.09
CA LYS A 78 -13.12 -4.00 -24.34
C LYS A 78 -11.78 -4.72 -24.06
N PRO A 79 -10.64 -4.31 -24.66
CA PRO A 79 -9.37 -4.99 -24.38
C PRO A 79 -8.94 -4.87 -22.91
N PHE A 80 -9.17 -3.72 -22.27
CA PHE A 80 -8.85 -3.54 -20.86
C PHE A 80 -9.68 -4.47 -19.97
N MET A 81 -10.99 -4.54 -20.19
CA MET A 81 -11.89 -5.36 -19.38
C MET A 81 -11.59 -6.86 -19.49
N THR A 82 -11.25 -7.34 -20.69
CA THR A 82 -10.86 -8.73 -20.90
C THR A 82 -9.54 -9.05 -20.17
N GLY A 83 -8.48 -8.26 -20.42
CA GLY A 83 -7.18 -8.53 -19.81
C GLY A 83 -7.18 -8.35 -18.28
N ALA A 84 -7.89 -7.35 -17.78
CA ALA A 84 -8.02 -7.14 -16.34
C ALA A 84 -8.75 -8.31 -15.66
N ALA A 85 -9.80 -8.88 -16.27
CA ALA A 85 -10.51 -10.01 -15.70
C ALA A 85 -9.61 -11.25 -15.52
N GLU A 86 -8.71 -11.51 -16.46
CA GLU A 86 -7.72 -12.59 -16.36
C GLU A 86 -6.71 -12.33 -15.24
N GLN A 87 -6.17 -11.11 -15.18
CA GLN A 87 -5.19 -10.74 -14.16
C GLN A 87 -5.79 -10.78 -12.75
N ILE A 88 -7.03 -10.33 -12.59
CA ILE A 88 -7.74 -10.39 -11.31
C ILE A 88 -7.92 -11.84 -10.84
N LYS A 89 -8.25 -12.77 -11.75
CA LYS A 89 -8.32 -14.20 -11.43
C LYS A 89 -6.96 -14.72 -10.93
N HIS A 90 -5.87 -14.35 -11.61
CA HIS A 90 -4.52 -14.77 -11.24
C HIS A 90 -4.09 -14.22 -9.85
N ILE A 91 -4.37 -12.95 -9.58
CA ILE A 91 -4.09 -12.32 -8.28
C ILE A 91 -4.88 -13.01 -7.17
N LEU A 92 -6.19 -13.24 -7.39
CA LEU A 92 -7.04 -13.89 -6.39
C LEU A 92 -6.66 -15.37 -6.16
N ALA A 93 -6.17 -16.07 -7.19
CA ALA A 93 -5.68 -17.44 -7.03
C ALA A 93 -4.43 -17.50 -6.13
N ASN A 94 -3.55 -16.51 -6.24
CA ASN A 94 -2.30 -16.41 -5.51
C ASN A 94 -2.34 -15.34 -4.40
N PHE A 95 -3.52 -15.09 -3.83
CA PHE A 95 -3.76 -13.92 -2.96
C PHE A 95 -2.72 -13.77 -1.83
N ASN A 96 -2.34 -14.88 -1.19
CA ASN A 96 -1.39 -14.89 -0.08
C ASN A 96 0.06 -14.58 -0.50
N ASN A 97 0.35 -14.60 -1.81
CA ASN A 97 1.67 -14.27 -2.36
C ASN A 97 1.77 -12.80 -2.78
N TYR A 98 0.69 -12.03 -2.66
CA TYR A 98 0.65 -10.62 -3.03
C TYR A 98 0.44 -9.75 -1.79
N GLN A 99 1.18 -8.64 -1.75
CA GLN A 99 0.93 -7.53 -0.84
C GLN A 99 0.20 -6.43 -1.59
N PHE A 100 -0.78 -5.80 -0.93
CA PHE A 100 -1.57 -4.73 -1.51
C PHE A 100 -1.09 -3.40 -0.93
N PHE A 101 -0.92 -2.39 -1.79
CA PHE A 101 -0.49 -1.06 -1.41
C PHE A 101 -1.42 0.00 -2.00
N TYR A 102 -1.52 1.16 -1.36
CA TYR A 102 -2.22 2.35 -1.87
C TYR A 102 -1.43 3.64 -1.62
#